data_AF-A0A3N7DXS3-F1
#
_entry.id   AF-A0A3N7DXS3-F1
#
_cell.length_a   1.000
_cell.length_b   1.000
_cell.length_c   1.000
_cell.angle_alpha   90.00
_cell.angle_beta   90.00
_cell.angle_gamma   90.00
#
_symmetry.space_group_name_H-M   'P 1'
#
loop_
_entity.id
_entity.type
_entity.pdbx_description
1 polymer ?
#
loop_
_entity_poly.entity_id
_entity_poly.type
_entity_poly.pdbx_seq_one_letter_code
_entity_poly.pdbx_strand_id
1 'polypeptide(L)'
;MEPTPLDDRPCSAHSDDRDDHDACLSEALAWIVRLNRPCIDGQEVRALGAWCARSAVHAQAWREAVVLWQLLLPAGRELPQRRRRRSASGLPSLPSIARTAGDIRIPGRGAATGAASDPSSLHFRPRQSWS
;
A
#
# COMPACT_ATOMS: atom_id res chain seq x y z
N MET A 1 -1.80 -68.32 -7.95
CA MET A 1 -1.10 -67.45 -6.99
C MET A 1 -0.31 -66.47 -7.84
N GLU A 2 -0.99 -65.40 -8.26
CA GLU A 2 -0.37 -64.33 -9.05
C GLU A 2 0.25 -63.35 -8.05
N PRO A 3 1.57 -63.13 -8.04
CA PRO A 3 2.14 -62.00 -7.33
C PRO A 3 1.84 -60.76 -8.16
N THR A 4 0.88 -59.94 -7.73
CA THR A 4 0.72 -58.59 -8.26
C THR A 4 2.05 -57.85 -8.08
N PRO A 5 2.74 -57.46 -9.16
CA PRO A 5 3.97 -56.69 -9.04
C PRO A 5 3.60 -55.34 -8.42
N LEU A 6 4.41 -55.00 -7.43
CA LEU A 6 4.38 -53.78 -6.63
C LEU A 6 3.90 -52.58 -7.44
N ASP A 7 2.89 -51.91 -6.90
CA ASP A 7 2.56 -50.50 -7.15
C ASP A 7 3.85 -49.68 -7.33
N ASP A 8 4.13 -49.25 -8.56
CA ASP A 8 5.09 -48.19 -8.89
C ASP A 8 4.51 -46.87 -8.36
N ARG A 9 4.48 -46.73 -7.04
CA ARG A 9 4.04 -45.50 -6.38
C ARG A 9 5.01 -44.41 -6.86
N PRO A 10 4.55 -43.35 -7.54
CA PRO A 10 5.44 -42.30 -8.02
C PRO A 10 6.26 -41.79 -6.84
N CYS A 11 7.58 -41.92 -7.00
CA CYS A 11 8.59 -41.68 -5.99
C CYS A 11 8.38 -40.33 -5.31
N SER A 12 8.56 -40.30 -4.00
CA SER A 12 8.42 -39.18 -3.05
C SER A 12 9.13 -37.86 -3.40
N ALA A 13 9.83 -37.77 -4.53
CA ALA A 13 10.58 -36.60 -4.97
C ALA A 13 9.71 -35.35 -5.17
N HIS A 14 8.45 -35.49 -5.61
CA HIS A 14 7.57 -34.33 -5.81
C HIS A 14 7.05 -33.72 -4.51
N SER A 15 7.09 -34.46 -3.41
CA SER A 15 6.71 -33.94 -2.09
C SER A 15 7.85 -33.09 -1.52
N ASP A 16 9.09 -33.57 -1.62
CA ASP A 16 10.28 -32.87 -1.13
C ASP A 16 10.46 -31.49 -1.80
N ASP A 17 10.32 -31.43 -3.14
CA ASP A 17 10.43 -30.15 -3.89
C ASP A 17 9.35 -29.13 -3.48
N ARG A 18 8.15 -29.61 -3.15
CA ARG A 18 7.04 -28.75 -2.71
C ARG A 18 7.29 -28.24 -1.30
N ASP A 19 7.71 -29.11 -0.40
CA ASP A 19 8.01 -28.75 0.98
C ASP A 19 9.16 -27.73 1.05
N ASP A 20 10.17 -27.88 0.19
CA ASP A 20 11.26 -26.91 0.02
C ASP A 20 10.76 -25.55 -0.51
N HIS A 21 9.85 -25.56 -1.47
CA HIS A 21 9.22 -24.33 -1.98
C HIS A 21 8.38 -23.64 -0.90
N ASP A 22 7.58 -24.38 -0.15
CA ASP A 22 6.73 -23.86 0.93
C ASP A 22 7.59 -23.29 2.09
N ALA A 23 8.73 -23.92 2.39
CA ALA A 23 9.72 -23.39 3.32
C ALA A 23 10.33 -22.07 2.81
N CYS A 24 10.73 -22.02 1.54
CA CYS A 24 11.26 -20.81 0.91
C CYS A 24 10.23 -19.67 0.87
N LEU A 25 8.95 -19.99 0.64
CA LEU A 25 7.85 -19.03 0.64
C LEU A 25 7.62 -18.43 2.04
N SER A 26 7.69 -19.26 3.07
CA SER A 26 7.61 -18.82 4.46
C SER A 26 8.75 -17.85 4.81
N GLU A 27 9.98 -18.16 4.40
CA GLU A 27 11.13 -17.25 4.53
C GLU A 27 10.94 -15.93 3.75
N ALA A 28 10.40 -16.00 2.52
CA ALA A 28 10.13 -14.83 1.69
C ALA A 28 9.13 -13.87 2.35
N LEU A 29 8.05 -14.40 2.93
CA LEU A 29 7.06 -13.61 3.67
C LEU A 29 7.67 -12.96 4.92
N ALA A 30 8.56 -13.66 5.63
CA ALA A 30 9.29 -13.09 6.75
C ALA A 30 10.19 -11.91 6.33
N TRP A 31 10.82 -12.00 5.16
CA TRP A 31 11.57 -10.89 4.56
C TRP A 31 10.66 -9.68 4.24
N ILE A 32 9.46 -9.91 3.71
CA ILE A 32 8.49 -8.82 3.46
C ILE A 32 8.15 -8.10 4.76
N VAL A 33 7.87 -8.84 5.84
CA VAL A 33 7.58 -8.24 7.15
C VAL A 33 8.78 -7.45 7.68
N ARG A 34 10.01 -7.96 7.49
CA ARG A 34 11.24 -7.26 7.89
C ARG A 34 11.42 -5.95 7.13
N LEU A 35 11.21 -5.94 5.82
CA LEU A 35 11.37 -4.76 4.97
C LEU A 35 10.27 -3.71 5.12
N ASN A 36 9.10 -4.08 5.63
CA ASN A 36 8.03 -3.12 5.92
C ASN A 36 8.25 -2.37 7.26
N ARG A 37 9.40 -2.55 7.92
CA ARG A 37 9.78 -1.76 9.10
C ARG A 37 10.09 -0.32 8.69
N PRO A 38 9.80 0.67 9.56
CA PRO A 38 9.99 2.09 9.23
C PRO A 38 11.46 2.50 9.03
N CYS A 39 12.41 1.71 9.53
CA CYS A 39 13.83 1.92 9.33
C CYS A 39 14.44 0.60 8.86
N ILE A 40 14.71 0.49 7.56
CA ILE A 40 15.47 -0.63 7.00
C ILE A 40 16.91 -0.16 6.78
N ASP A 41 17.87 -1.03 7.05
CA ASP A 41 19.27 -0.77 6.70
C ASP A 41 19.57 -1.26 5.27
N GLY A 42 20.50 -0.61 4.58
CA GLY A 42 21.02 -1.07 3.30
C GLY A 42 21.69 -2.45 3.39
N GLN A 43 22.16 -2.86 4.57
CA GLN A 43 22.62 -4.24 4.82
C GLN A 43 21.49 -5.25 4.66
N GLU A 44 20.28 -4.96 5.13
CA GLU A 44 19.14 -5.88 5.03
C GLU A 44 18.71 -6.07 3.57
N VAL A 45 18.77 -5.01 2.76
CA VAL A 45 18.48 -5.08 1.32
C VAL A 45 19.52 -5.94 0.60
N ARG A 46 20.81 -5.80 0.93
CA ARG A 46 21.87 -6.67 0.37
C ARG A 46 21.72 -8.12 0.80
N ALA A 47 21.37 -8.35 2.07
CA ALA A 47 21.13 -9.68 2.60
C ALA A 47 19.94 -10.36 1.91
N LEU A 48 18.88 -9.61 1.59
CA LEU A 48 17.79 -10.14 0.76
C LEU A 48 18.28 -10.49 -0.65
N GLY A 49 19.07 -9.62 -1.29
CA GLY A 49 19.65 -9.90 -2.61
C GLY A 49 20.48 -11.19 -2.62
N ALA A 50 21.33 -11.38 -1.60
CA ALA A 50 22.11 -12.60 -1.42
C ALA A 50 21.23 -13.83 -1.17
N TRP A 51 20.17 -13.68 -0.37
CA TRP A 51 19.19 -14.75 -0.11
C TRP A 51 18.45 -15.18 -1.39
N CYS A 52 17.97 -14.23 -2.19
CA CYS A 52 17.34 -14.53 -3.49
C CYS A 52 18.31 -15.20 -4.48
N ALA A 53 19.61 -14.87 -4.41
CA ALA A 53 20.64 -15.45 -5.26
C ALA A 53 21.06 -16.88 -4.85
N ARG A 54 20.63 -17.39 -3.68
CA ARG A 54 21.00 -18.73 -3.21
C ARG A 54 20.50 -19.85 -4.14
N SER A 55 19.27 -19.74 -4.64
CA SER A 55 18.74 -20.69 -5.61
C SER A 55 17.54 -20.11 -6.38
N ALA A 56 17.18 -20.76 -7.50
CA ALA A 56 16.01 -20.39 -8.28
C ALA A 56 14.69 -20.49 -7.48
N VAL A 57 14.60 -21.44 -6.54
CA VAL A 57 13.43 -21.63 -5.65
C VAL A 57 13.25 -20.41 -4.75
N HIS A 58 14.33 -19.87 -4.16
CA HIS A 58 14.28 -18.64 -3.35
C HIS A 58 13.82 -17.43 -4.17
N ALA A 59 14.33 -17.27 -5.38
CA ALA A 59 13.91 -16.19 -6.27
C ALA A 59 12.43 -16.31 -6.69
N GLN A 60 11.96 -17.54 -6.93
CA GLN A 60 10.56 -17.80 -7.24
C GLN A 60 9.63 -17.52 -6.06
N ALA A 61 9.99 -18.03 -4.87
CA ALA A 61 9.27 -17.77 -3.62
C ALA A 61 9.19 -16.28 -3.29
N TRP A 62 10.25 -15.50 -3.54
CA TRP A 62 10.23 -14.05 -3.40
C TRP A 62 9.18 -13.38 -4.30
N ARG A 63 9.15 -13.75 -5.59
CA ARG A 63 8.17 -13.20 -6.54
C ARG A 63 6.75 -13.50 -6.11
N GLU A 64 6.48 -14.73 -5.70
CA GLU A 64 5.17 -15.15 -5.22
C GLU A 64 4.76 -14.40 -3.95
N ALA A 65 5.65 -14.30 -2.95
CA ALA A 65 5.40 -13.54 -1.73
C ALA A 65 5.08 -12.06 -2.02
N VAL A 66 5.80 -11.44 -2.97
CA VAL A 66 5.53 -10.05 -3.39
C VAL A 66 4.14 -9.91 -4.02
N VAL A 67 3.73 -10.86 -4.86
CA VAL A 67 2.37 -10.88 -5.44
C VAL A 67 1.32 -11.01 -4.34
N LEU A 68 1.48 -11.95 -3.41
CA LEU A 68 0.57 -12.13 -2.28
C LEU A 68 0.48 -10.86 -1.42
N TRP A 69 1.60 -10.21 -1.15
CA TRP A 69 1.62 -8.94 -0.43
C TRP A 69 0.89 -7.83 -1.19
N GLN A 70 1.06 -7.74 -2.51
CA GLN A 70 0.36 -6.77 -3.34
C GLN A 70 -1.15 -6.98 -3.36
N LEU A 71 -1.62 -8.23 -3.31
CA LEU A 71 -3.05 -8.55 -3.20
C LEU A 71 -3.63 -8.15 -1.84
N LEU A 72 -2.81 -8.10 -0.79
CA LEU A 72 -3.21 -7.68 0.56
C LEU A 72 -3.17 -6.15 0.76
N LEU A 73 -2.36 -5.42 -0.02
CA LEU A 73 -2.26 -3.95 0.07
C LEU A 73 -3.58 -3.19 -0.05
N PRO A 74 -4.54 -3.55 -0.93
CA PRO A 74 -5.86 -2.91 -1.00
C PRO A 74 -6.61 -2.92 0.34
N ALA A 75 -6.45 -3.97 1.15
CA ALA A 75 -7.06 -4.05 2.48
C ALA A 75 -6.32 -3.22 3.54
N GLY A 76 -5.04 -2.90 3.31
CA GLY A 76 -4.21 -2.09 4.21
C GLY A 76 -4.27 -0.58 3.94
N ARG A 77 -4.71 -0.16 2.75
CA ARG A 77 -4.81 1.26 2.35
C ARG A 77 -5.90 2.05 3.10
N GLU A 78 -6.91 1.36 3.61
CA GLU A 78 -7.96 1.99 4.42
C GLU A 78 -7.57 2.24 5.87
N LEU A 79 -6.43 1.73 6.35
CA LEU A 79 -5.93 2.15 7.65
C LEU A 79 -5.45 3.59 7.49
N PRO A 80 -6.18 4.59 8.03
CA PRO A 80 -5.68 5.94 8.02
C PRO A 80 -4.39 5.85 8.80
N GLN A 81 -3.27 6.17 8.15
CA GLN A 81 -2.06 6.49 8.88
C GLN A 81 -2.45 7.66 9.77
N ARG A 82 -2.86 7.34 11.00
CA ARG A 82 -3.07 8.27 12.10
C ARG A 82 -1.68 8.71 12.51
N ARG A 83 -0.95 9.31 11.55
CA ARG A 83 0.23 10.12 11.76
C ARG A 83 -0.22 11.11 12.80
N ARG A 84 0.30 10.84 14.00
CA ARG A 84 0.11 11.61 15.22
C ARG A 84 -0.19 13.06 14.87
N ARG A 85 -1.43 13.50 15.12
CA ARG A 85 -1.66 14.89 15.50
C ARG A 85 -0.78 15.10 16.72
N ARG A 86 0.46 15.53 16.49
CA ARG A 86 1.19 16.29 17.50
C ARG A 86 0.35 17.54 17.66
N SER A 87 -0.54 17.49 18.63
CA SER A 87 -0.97 18.66 19.37
C SER A 87 0.32 19.29 19.89
N ALA A 88 0.93 20.18 19.10
CA ALA A 88 1.85 21.14 19.65
C ALA A 88 0.98 22.18 20.36
N SER A 89 0.57 21.84 21.58
CA SER A 89 0.25 22.82 22.60
C SER A 89 1.47 23.71 22.75
N GLY A 90 1.39 24.91 22.20
CA GLY A 90 2.53 25.82 22.15
C GLY A 90 2.19 27.25 21.73
N LEU A 91 0.97 27.75 21.97
CA LEU A 91 0.70 29.19 22.09
C LEU A 91 -0.64 29.38 22.83
N PRO A 92 -0.72 30.23 23.87
CA PRO A 92 -1.99 30.53 24.52
C PRO A 92 -2.90 31.25 23.53
N SER A 93 -4.01 30.60 23.20
CA SER A 93 -5.14 31.22 22.52
C SER A 93 -5.63 32.37 23.38
N LEU A 94 -5.31 33.60 22.99
CA LEU A 94 -5.89 34.79 23.60
C LEU A 94 -7.42 34.72 23.47
N PRO A 95 -8.18 35.01 24.53
CA PRO A 95 -9.63 35.10 24.43
C PRO A 95 -9.98 36.37 23.64
N SER A 96 -10.48 36.22 22.41
CA SER A 96 -11.05 37.33 21.64
C SER A 96 -12.43 37.67 22.22
N ILE A 97 -12.44 38.42 23.32
CA ILE A 97 -13.65 38.95 23.94
C ILE A 97 -13.91 40.38 23.45
N ALA A 98 -15.12 40.54 22.92
CA ALA A 98 -15.97 41.73 22.88
C ALA A 98 -15.58 42.96 22.04
N ARG A 99 -16.38 43.11 20.97
CA ARG A 99 -17.20 44.29 20.62
C ARG A 99 -17.10 45.50 21.56
N THR A 100 -16.71 46.64 20.99
CA THR A 100 -17.28 47.98 21.22
C THR A 100 -17.22 48.71 19.87
N ALA A 101 -18.36 48.97 19.21
CA ALA A 101 -19.15 50.21 19.31
C ALA A 101 -18.33 51.45 18.89
N GLY A 102 -18.53 51.93 17.66
CA GLY A 102 -17.91 53.16 17.19
C GLY A 102 -18.00 53.36 15.68
N ASP A 103 -19.19 53.78 15.23
CA ASP A 103 -19.45 54.70 14.11
C ASP A 103 -18.40 54.80 12.98
N ILE A 104 -18.67 54.13 11.85
CA ILE A 104 -18.18 54.63 10.55
C ILE A 104 -19.36 54.63 9.57
N ARG A 105 -19.80 55.84 9.24
CA ARG A 105 -20.83 56.13 8.24
C ARG A 105 -20.32 55.87 6.82
N ILE A 106 -21.24 55.29 6.04
CA ILE A 106 -21.26 55.04 4.59
C ILE A 106 -21.37 56.38 3.82
N PRO A 107 -20.93 56.50 2.55
CA PRO A 107 -21.79 56.15 1.39
C PRO A 107 -20.96 55.53 0.22
N GLY A 108 -21.45 54.79 -0.76
CA GLY A 108 -22.79 54.43 -1.24
C GLY A 108 -22.67 53.98 -2.70
N ARG A 109 -23.73 53.31 -3.19
CA ARG A 109 -24.17 53.26 -4.60
C ARG A 109 -23.45 52.32 -5.59
N GLY A 110 -24.19 51.31 -6.05
CA GLY A 110 -23.94 50.65 -7.33
C GLY A 110 -24.46 49.21 -7.40
N ALA A 111 -25.76 49.05 -7.69
CA ALA A 111 -26.38 47.77 -7.99
C ALA A 111 -25.82 47.14 -9.28
N ALA A 112 -25.66 45.81 -9.30
CA ALA A 112 -25.91 44.99 -10.48
C ALA A 112 -25.92 43.49 -10.10
N THR A 113 -27.13 42.95 -10.10
CA THR A 113 -27.51 41.60 -10.50
C THR A 113 -26.61 41.05 -11.61
N GLY A 114 -26.17 39.79 -11.51
CA GLY A 114 -25.65 39.11 -12.70
C GLY A 114 -24.87 37.83 -12.48
N ALA A 115 -25.50 36.72 -12.86
CA ALA A 115 -24.89 35.55 -13.46
C ALA A 115 -24.07 34.59 -12.58
N ALA A 116 -24.76 33.53 -12.17
CA ALA A 116 -24.19 32.20 -12.02
C ALA A 116 -23.35 31.84 -13.27
N SER A 117 -22.18 31.26 -13.04
CA SER A 117 -21.44 30.52 -14.07
C SER A 117 -21.33 29.07 -13.65
N ASP A 118 -21.95 28.26 -14.49
CA ASP A 118 -22.06 26.82 -14.56
C ASP A 118 -20.67 26.12 -14.56
N PRO A 119 -20.46 25.05 -13.77
CA PRO A 119 -19.27 24.21 -13.93
C PRO A 119 -19.38 23.43 -15.25
N SER A 120 -18.69 23.95 -16.28
CA SER A 120 -18.44 23.25 -17.54
C SER A 120 -18.02 21.81 -17.29
N SER A 121 -18.93 20.90 -17.65
CA SER A 121 -18.73 19.46 -17.66
C SER A 121 -17.67 19.08 -18.68
N LEU A 122 -16.48 18.68 -18.21
CA LEU A 122 -15.49 18.03 -19.04
C LEU A 122 -15.98 16.63 -19.41
N HIS A 123 -16.62 16.53 -20.58
CA HIS A 123 -16.83 15.28 -21.28
C HIS A 123 -15.48 14.66 -21.66
N PHE A 124 -14.98 13.72 -20.84
CA PHE A 124 -13.96 12.78 -21.30
C PHE A 124 -14.66 11.65 -22.07
N ARG A 125 -14.44 11.63 -23.39
CA ARG A 125 -14.86 10.52 -24.26
C ARG A 125 -13.93 9.31 -24.03
N PRO A 126 -14.47 8.07 -23.92
CA PRO A 126 -13.69 6.86 -24.01
C PRO A 126 -13.77 6.28 -25.43
N ARG A 127 -12.61 6.15 -26.09
CA ARG A 127 -12.29 5.23 -27.22
C ARG A 127 -10.83 5.55 -27.58
N GLN A 128 -9.92 4.62 -27.80
CA GLN A 128 -9.84 3.71 -28.95
C GLN A 128 -8.83 2.59 -28.59
N SER A 129 -9.21 1.32 -28.77
CA SER A 129 -8.85 0.49 -29.94
C SER A 129 -7.38 0.08 -29.97
N TRP A 130 -7.08 -1.16 -29.58
CA TRP A 130 -5.86 -1.86 -30.01
C TRP A 130 -6.27 -2.96 -30.98
N SER A 131 -5.74 -2.87 -32.20
CA SER A 131 -5.69 -3.96 -33.19
C SER A 131 -4.54 -4.90 -32.87
#